data_AF-A0A920VB61-F1
#
_entry.id   AF-A0A920VB61-F1
#
_cell.length_a   1.000
_cell.length_b   1.000
_cell.length_c   1.000
_cell.angle_alpha   90.00
_cell.angle_beta   90.00
_cell.angle_gamma   90.00
#
_symmetry.space_group_name_H-M   'P 1'
#
loop_
_entity.id
_entity.type
_entity.pdbx_description
1 polymer ?
#
loop_
_entity_poly.entity_id
_entity_poly.type
_entity_poly.pdbx_seq_one_letter_code
_entity_poly.pdbx_strand_id
1 'polypeptide(L)'
;MTNSVTRHAAVTASAIASIQKLSAGRAVLGIGRGDSALAHVGRAPARLGAFEAYLKNVQTYLRGGDVPFVDCGIDDAVAPDVEELELADTPSTSTISWLRQDPKVPVEVAATGPKVIGIAARHAERVMFTVGADVERLRWGIGTAEAAARDANRDLSELWRSAHTSTLFAIQTLKQRRNSRGEEQHSLRDFQ
;
A
#
# COMPACT_ATOMS: atom_id res chain seq x y z
N MET A 1 4.35 -3.07 5.20
CA MET A 1 3.09 -2.81 4.48
C MET A 1 2.24 -4.07 4.51
N THR A 2 0.98 -4.00 4.91
CA THR A 2 0.00 -5.09 4.71
C THR A 2 -0.44 -5.16 3.25
N ASN A 3 -0.99 -6.31 2.84
CA ASN A 3 -1.37 -6.60 1.46
C ASN A 3 -2.89 -6.77 1.35
N SER A 4 -3.51 -6.01 0.44
CA SER A 4 -4.96 -5.97 0.22
C SER A 4 -5.57 -7.26 -0.31
N VAL A 5 -4.78 -8.20 -0.83
CA VAL A 5 -5.29 -9.45 -1.43
C VAL A 5 -5.32 -10.60 -0.43
N THR A 6 -4.44 -10.60 0.56
CA THR A 6 -4.23 -11.76 1.44
C THR A 6 -4.86 -11.60 2.83
N ARG A 7 -5.58 -10.51 3.07
CA ARG A 7 -6.24 -10.21 4.35
C ARG A 7 -7.59 -9.56 4.08
N HIS A 8 -8.59 -9.98 4.84
CA HIS A 8 -9.90 -9.32 4.85
C HIS A 8 -9.77 -7.92 5.47
N ALA A 9 -10.53 -6.94 4.96
CA ALA A 9 -10.46 -5.55 5.41
C ALA A 9 -10.78 -5.40 6.91
N ALA A 10 -11.82 -6.09 7.38
CA ALA A 10 -12.21 -6.10 8.80
C ALA A 10 -11.11 -6.63 9.73
N VAL A 11 -10.38 -7.67 9.29
CA VAL A 11 -9.25 -8.24 10.05
C VAL A 11 -8.11 -7.23 10.14
N THR A 12 -7.78 -6.59 9.01
CA THR A 12 -6.75 -5.55 8.97
C THR A 12 -7.10 -4.37 9.89
N ALA A 13 -8.36 -3.89 9.85
CA ALA A 13 -8.83 -2.80 10.68
C ALA A 13 -8.78 -3.14 12.18
N SER A 14 -9.30 -4.31 12.57
CA SER A 14 -9.25 -4.78 13.97
C SER A 14 -7.82 -4.92 14.47
N ALA A 15 -6.93 -5.51 13.67
CA ALA A 15 -5.54 -5.73 14.07
C ALA A 15 -4.80 -4.41 14.32
N ILE A 16 -4.91 -3.44 13.41
CA ILE A 16 -4.18 -2.18 13.59
C ILE A 16 -4.77 -1.32 14.70
N ALA A 17 -6.07 -1.38 14.95
CA ALA A 17 -6.68 -0.64 16.05
C ALA A 17 -6.25 -1.18 17.42
N SER A 18 -6.05 -2.48 17.56
CA SER A 18 -5.42 -3.05 18.76
C SER A 18 -4.01 -2.50 18.96
N ILE A 19 -3.22 -2.41 17.88
CA ILE A 19 -1.88 -1.80 17.92
C ILE A 19 -1.95 -0.30 18.24
N GLN A 20 -2.96 0.41 17.75
CA GLN A 20 -3.18 1.83 18.05
C GLN A 20 -3.35 2.06 19.56
N LYS A 21 -4.13 1.21 20.23
CA LYS A 21 -4.28 1.24 21.69
C LYS A 21 -2.95 0.99 22.40
N LEU A 22 -2.27 -0.11 22.04
CA LEU A 22 -0.99 -0.49 22.67
C LEU A 22 0.11 0.55 22.44
N SER A 23 0.09 1.20 21.29
CA SER A 23 1.08 2.22 20.92
C SER A 23 0.74 3.61 21.46
N ALA A 24 -0.40 3.79 22.14
CA ALA A 24 -0.92 5.07 22.59
C ALA A 24 -1.03 6.09 21.44
N GLY A 25 -1.65 5.67 20.33
CA GLY A 25 -1.94 6.55 19.20
C GLY A 25 -0.83 6.69 18.15
N ARG A 26 0.28 5.96 18.29
CA ARG A 26 1.46 6.08 17.41
C ARG A 26 1.41 5.17 16.17
N ALA A 27 0.38 4.34 16.02
CA ALA A 27 0.32 3.41 14.89
C ALA A 27 -0.04 4.12 13.59
N VAL A 28 0.50 3.59 12.48
CA VAL A 28 0.13 3.97 11.11
C VAL A 28 -0.08 2.68 10.32
N LEU A 29 -1.20 2.57 9.61
CA LEU A 29 -1.50 1.42 8.77
C LEU A 29 -0.89 1.61 7.38
N GLY A 30 0.25 0.98 7.13
CA GLY A 30 0.81 0.93 5.78
C GLY A 30 0.17 -0.18 4.93
N ILE A 31 -0.40 0.15 3.76
CA ILE A 31 -1.02 -0.79 2.80
C ILE A 31 -0.39 -0.64 1.39
N GLY A 32 -0.35 -1.72 0.62
CA GLY A 32 -0.09 -1.66 -0.82
C GLY A 32 -0.80 -2.76 -1.62
N ARG A 33 -0.69 -2.71 -2.95
CA ARG A 33 -1.30 -3.69 -3.88
C ARG A 33 -0.65 -5.07 -3.87
N GLY A 34 0.44 -5.23 -3.12
CA GLY A 34 1.09 -6.51 -2.90
C GLY A 34 2.10 -6.93 -3.96
N ASP A 35 2.79 -6.02 -4.66
CA ASP A 35 3.70 -6.33 -5.78
C ASP A 35 4.65 -7.52 -5.50
N SER A 36 5.66 -7.36 -4.65
CA SER A 36 6.60 -8.45 -4.34
C SER A 36 5.95 -9.58 -3.53
N ALA A 37 5.03 -9.23 -2.61
CA ALA A 37 4.39 -10.20 -1.74
C ALA A 37 3.53 -11.23 -2.50
N LEU A 38 2.85 -10.80 -3.56
CA LEU A 38 2.03 -11.67 -4.42
C LEU A 38 2.89 -12.43 -5.42
N ALA A 39 3.99 -11.85 -5.88
CA ALA A 39 4.94 -12.55 -6.75
C ALA A 39 5.44 -13.85 -6.09
N HIS A 40 5.73 -13.83 -4.78
CA HIS A 40 6.15 -15.02 -4.02
C HIS A 40 5.09 -16.12 -3.88
N VAL A 41 3.82 -15.81 -4.15
CA VAL A 41 2.71 -16.79 -4.15
C VAL A 41 2.13 -16.98 -5.55
N GLY A 42 2.89 -16.63 -6.60
CA GLY A 42 2.49 -16.86 -7.99
C GLY A 42 1.27 -16.02 -8.42
N ARG A 43 1.16 -14.79 -7.92
CA ARG A 43 0.05 -13.88 -8.23
C ARG A 43 0.57 -12.50 -8.65
N ALA A 44 -0.20 -11.85 -9.53
CA ALA A 44 0.03 -10.46 -9.92
C ALA A 44 -0.49 -9.49 -8.83
N PRO A 45 -0.03 -8.22 -8.83
CA PRO A 45 -0.58 -7.17 -7.97
C PRO A 45 -2.10 -7.04 -8.10
N ALA A 46 -2.76 -6.57 -7.03
CA ALA A 46 -4.18 -6.27 -7.05
C ALA A 46 -4.57 -5.35 -8.23
N ARG A 47 -5.69 -5.66 -8.89
CA ARG A 47 -6.31 -4.74 -9.86
C ARG A 47 -6.67 -3.43 -9.16
N LEU A 48 -6.61 -2.32 -9.90
CA LEU A 48 -6.79 -0.98 -9.33
C LEU A 48 -8.14 -0.80 -8.63
N GLY A 49 -9.23 -1.21 -9.28
CA GLY A 49 -10.58 -1.12 -8.69
C GLY A 49 -10.72 -1.96 -7.41
N ALA A 50 -10.22 -3.20 -7.42
CA ALA A 50 -10.24 -4.07 -6.24
C ALA A 50 -9.42 -3.48 -5.08
N PHE A 51 -8.26 -2.89 -5.37
CA PHE A 51 -7.46 -2.22 -4.36
C PHE A 51 -8.16 -0.98 -3.78
N GLU A 52 -8.78 -0.15 -4.64
CA GLU A 52 -9.51 1.05 -4.21
C GLU A 52 -10.73 0.68 -3.36
N ALA A 53 -11.49 -0.36 -3.74
CA ALA A 53 -12.60 -0.88 -2.95
C ALA A 53 -12.13 -1.38 -1.57
N TYR A 54 -11.06 -2.19 -1.53
CA TYR A 54 -10.46 -2.65 -0.28
C TYR A 54 -10.04 -1.49 0.63
N LEU A 55 -9.37 -0.47 0.07
CA LEU A 55 -8.93 0.71 0.80
C LEU A 55 -10.12 1.49 1.40
N LYS A 56 -11.20 1.66 0.63
CA LYS A 56 -12.44 2.28 1.12
C LYS A 56 -13.01 1.51 2.31
N ASN A 57 -13.10 0.18 2.22
CA ASN A 57 -13.65 -0.64 3.30
C ASN A 57 -12.80 -0.56 4.57
N VAL A 58 -11.47 -0.64 4.45
CA VAL A 58 -10.56 -0.41 5.59
C VAL A 58 -10.80 0.97 6.20
N GLN A 59 -10.92 2.01 5.38
CA GLN A 59 -11.18 3.36 5.87
C GLN A 59 -12.55 3.49 6.55
N THR A 60 -13.59 2.83 6.05
CA THR A 60 -14.92 2.78 6.67
C THR A 60 -14.85 2.12 8.05
N TYR A 61 -14.27 0.93 8.14
CA TYR A 61 -14.10 0.24 9.42
C TYR A 61 -13.29 1.06 10.44
N LEU A 62 -12.18 1.67 10.02
CA LEU A 62 -11.35 2.49 10.90
C LEU A 62 -12.02 3.78 11.37
N ARG A 63 -13.10 4.23 10.70
CA ARG A 63 -13.98 5.31 11.16
C ARG A 63 -15.11 4.82 12.08
N GLY A 64 -15.18 3.52 12.34
CA GLY A 64 -16.29 2.90 13.08
C GLY A 64 -17.58 2.80 12.26
N GLY A 65 -17.50 3.00 10.95
CA GLY A 65 -18.61 2.86 10.01
C GLY A 65 -18.86 1.40 9.62
N ASP A 66 -19.97 1.21 8.91
CA ASP A 66 -20.51 -0.09 8.56
C ASP A 66 -20.26 -0.37 7.08
N VAL A 67 -19.84 -1.59 6.73
CA VAL A 67 -19.53 -2.02 5.36
C VAL A 67 -20.60 -2.99 4.88
N PRO A 68 -21.27 -2.75 3.73
CA PRO A 68 -22.23 -3.70 3.16
C PRO A 68 -21.61 -5.09 2.96
N PHE A 69 -22.39 -6.16 3.16
CA PHE A 69 -21.85 -7.52 2.98
C PHE A 69 -21.36 -7.81 1.57
N VAL A 70 -22.06 -7.31 0.55
CA VAL A 70 -21.63 -7.37 -0.86
C VAL A 70 -20.24 -6.78 -1.11
N ASP A 71 -19.80 -5.84 -0.25
CA ASP A 71 -18.49 -5.21 -0.36
C ASP A 71 -17.39 -5.94 0.45
N CYS A 72 -17.72 -6.95 1.26
CA CYS A 72 -16.75 -7.63 2.13
C CYS A 72 -15.71 -8.47 1.35
N GLY A 73 -16.01 -8.83 0.10
CA GLY A 73 -15.03 -9.41 -0.83
C GLY A 73 -14.67 -10.87 -0.55
N ILE A 74 -15.61 -11.63 0.01
CA ILE A 74 -15.55 -13.10 0.06
C ILE A 74 -16.22 -13.60 -1.22
N ASP A 75 -15.62 -14.58 -1.88
CA ASP A 75 -16.16 -15.16 -3.11
C ASP A 75 -17.30 -16.12 -2.79
N ASP A 76 -18.43 -15.99 -3.49
CA ASP A 76 -19.64 -16.80 -3.24
C ASP A 76 -19.38 -18.31 -3.39
N ALA A 77 -18.41 -18.70 -4.23
CA ALA A 77 -18.02 -20.10 -4.37
C ALA A 77 -17.24 -20.63 -3.15
N VAL A 78 -16.71 -19.74 -2.30
CA VAL A 78 -16.05 -20.08 -1.03
C VAL A 78 -17.06 -20.11 0.11
N ALA A 79 -17.93 -19.11 0.19
CA ALA A 79 -19.00 -19.05 1.17
C ALA A 79 -20.20 -18.29 0.57
N PRO A 80 -21.40 -18.90 0.50
CA PRO A 80 -22.57 -18.24 -0.04
C PRO A 80 -23.03 -17.10 0.86
N ASP A 81 -23.84 -16.20 0.29
CA ASP A 81 -24.38 -15.06 1.02
C ASP A 81 -25.28 -15.51 2.18
N VAL A 82 -25.19 -14.78 3.29
CA VAL A 82 -26.01 -15.08 4.48
C VAL A 82 -27.52 -14.93 4.20
N GLU A 83 -27.89 -14.16 3.18
CA GLU A 83 -29.27 -13.98 2.71
C GLU A 83 -29.89 -15.30 2.23
N GLU A 84 -29.09 -16.22 1.69
CA GLU A 84 -29.56 -17.54 1.22
C GLU A 84 -30.03 -18.44 2.38
N LEU A 85 -29.65 -18.12 3.62
CA LEU A 85 -30.03 -18.92 4.79
C LEU A 85 -31.43 -18.60 5.32
N GLU A 86 -32.13 -17.59 4.76
CA GLU A 86 -33.48 -17.16 5.15
C GLU A 86 -33.67 -16.96 6.67
N LEU A 87 -32.60 -16.56 7.36
CA LEU A 87 -32.62 -16.32 8.81
C LEU A 87 -33.40 -15.03 9.12
N ALA A 88 -34.24 -15.06 10.15
CA ALA A 88 -34.91 -13.87 10.66
C ALA A 88 -33.89 -12.92 11.35
N ASP A 89 -34.07 -11.61 11.17
CA ASP A 89 -33.29 -10.54 11.81
C ASP A 89 -31.78 -10.54 11.50
N THR A 90 -31.39 -10.90 10.28
CA THR A 90 -29.99 -10.78 9.84
C THR A 90 -29.58 -9.33 9.61
N PRO A 91 -28.41 -8.89 10.11
CA PRO A 91 -27.84 -7.62 9.71
C PRO A 91 -27.54 -7.64 8.20
N SER A 92 -27.47 -6.46 7.56
CA SER A 92 -27.08 -6.32 6.14
C SER A 92 -25.66 -5.76 5.96
N THR A 93 -24.98 -5.49 7.07
CA THR A 93 -23.67 -4.82 7.10
C THR A 93 -22.74 -5.46 8.11
N SER A 94 -21.46 -5.50 7.77
CA SER A 94 -20.36 -5.84 8.65
C SER A 94 -19.93 -4.63 9.48
N THR A 95 -19.83 -4.80 10.80
CA THR A 95 -19.49 -3.72 11.73
C THR A 95 -18.43 -4.16 12.73
N ILE A 96 -17.62 -3.21 13.21
CA ILE A 96 -16.64 -3.43 14.30
C ILE A 96 -16.95 -2.42 15.40
N SER A 97 -17.98 -2.71 16.20
CA SER A 97 -18.62 -1.78 17.13
C SER A 97 -17.66 -1.11 18.12
N TRP A 98 -16.62 -1.83 18.56
CA TRP A 98 -15.65 -1.32 19.54
C TRP A 98 -14.68 -0.28 18.97
N LEU A 99 -14.60 -0.11 17.64
CA LEU A 99 -13.76 0.94 17.02
C LEU A 99 -14.36 2.33 17.10
N ARG A 100 -15.65 2.46 17.41
CA ARG A 100 -16.36 3.75 17.42
C ARG A 100 -15.88 4.72 18.50
N GLN A 101 -15.08 4.25 19.46
CA GLN A 101 -14.66 5.02 20.63
C GLN A 101 -13.20 5.50 20.54
N ASP A 102 -12.42 4.99 19.60
CA ASP A 102 -10.99 5.24 19.52
C ASP A 102 -10.62 6.19 18.36
N PRO A 103 -9.54 6.98 18.49
CA PRO A 103 -9.03 7.76 17.38
C PRO A 103 -8.68 6.86 16.20
N LYS A 104 -9.17 7.24 15.02
CA LYS A 104 -8.90 6.55 13.76
C LYS A 104 -7.39 6.42 13.51
N VAL A 105 -6.97 5.21 13.12
CA VAL A 105 -5.60 4.98 12.67
C VAL A 105 -5.37 5.64 11.30
N PRO A 106 -4.31 6.45 11.13
CA PRO A 106 -3.92 6.96 9.82
C PRO A 106 -3.51 5.83 8.88
N VAL A 107 -3.96 5.89 7.63
CA VAL A 107 -3.59 4.95 6.58
C VAL A 107 -2.55 5.58 5.65
N GLU A 108 -1.48 4.84 5.40
CA GLU A 108 -0.44 5.17 4.44
C GLU A 108 -0.45 4.17 3.28
N VAL A 109 -0.47 4.67 2.04
CA VAL A 109 -0.45 3.81 0.85
C VAL A 109 0.91 3.86 0.17
N ALA A 110 1.52 2.68 -0.02
CA ALA A 110 2.65 2.50 -0.92
C ALA A 110 2.18 2.68 -2.38
N ALA A 111 2.67 3.71 -3.06
CA ALA A 111 2.18 4.07 -4.37
C ALA A 111 3.30 4.19 -5.41
N THR A 112 3.20 3.30 -6.42
CA THR A 112 4.01 3.37 -7.65
C THR A 112 3.10 3.75 -8.82
N GLY A 113 3.46 4.81 -9.55
CA GLY A 113 2.76 5.24 -10.74
C GLY A 113 1.50 6.08 -10.48
N PRO A 114 0.99 6.78 -11.51
CA PRO A 114 0.05 7.88 -11.32
C PRO A 114 -1.32 7.41 -10.82
N LYS A 115 -1.79 6.23 -11.26
CA LYS A 115 -3.10 5.70 -10.86
C LYS A 115 -3.16 5.33 -9.38
N VAL A 116 -2.11 4.68 -8.87
CA VAL A 116 -2.04 4.29 -7.44
C VAL A 116 -1.82 5.52 -6.56
N ILE A 117 -0.98 6.47 -7.01
CA ILE A 117 -0.81 7.77 -6.34
C ILE A 117 -2.16 8.49 -6.25
N GLY A 118 -2.94 8.51 -7.33
CA GLY A 118 -4.28 9.11 -7.32
C GLY A 118 -5.24 8.44 -6.33
N ILE A 119 -5.28 7.10 -6.30
CA ILE A 119 -6.08 6.37 -5.30
C ILE A 119 -5.65 6.73 -3.87
N ALA A 120 -4.34 6.74 -3.60
CA ALA A 120 -3.79 7.09 -2.30
C ALA A 120 -4.17 8.52 -1.89
N ALA A 121 -4.00 9.49 -2.78
CA ALA A 121 -4.31 10.88 -2.54
C ALA A 121 -5.80 11.13 -2.26
N ARG A 122 -6.70 10.36 -2.88
CA ARG A 122 -8.15 10.47 -2.64
C ARG A 122 -8.60 9.84 -1.34
N HIS A 123 -7.99 8.72 -0.94
CA HIS A 123 -8.58 7.88 0.11
C HIS A 123 -7.74 7.70 1.35
N ALA A 124 -6.45 8.04 1.35
CA ALA A 124 -5.53 7.81 2.48
C ALA A 124 -5.04 9.13 3.11
N GLU A 125 -4.65 9.06 4.38
CA GLU A 125 -4.04 10.20 5.07
C GLU A 125 -2.58 10.42 4.62
N ARG A 126 -1.91 9.35 4.16
CA ARG A 126 -0.51 9.42 3.75
C ARG A 126 -0.23 8.71 2.43
N VAL A 127 0.66 9.31 1.64
CA VAL A 127 1.20 8.69 0.42
C VAL A 127 2.68 8.43 0.64
N MET A 128 3.09 7.17 0.49
CA MET A 128 4.48 6.76 0.45
C MET A 128 4.89 6.54 -1.01
N PHE A 129 5.70 7.45 -1.56
CA PHE A 129 6.16 7.34 -2.94
C PHE A 129 7.24 6.25 -3.07
N THR A 130 6.95 5.24 -3.89
CA THR A 130 7.86 4.13 -4.22
C THR A 130 8.43 4.31 -5.63
N VAL A 131 8.96 5.52 -5.91
CA VAL A 131 9.49 5.94 -7.22
C VAL A 131 11.02 6.12 -7.22
N GLY A 132 11.68 5.69 -6.14
CA GLY A 132 13.12 5.89 -5.92
C GLY A 132 13.45 7.24 -5.27
N ALA A 133 14.74 7.58 -5.24
CA ALA A 133 15.27 8.79 -4.61
C ALA A 133 15.56 9.94 -5.59
N ASP A 134 15.16 9.77 -6.86
CA ASP A 134 15.35 10.81 -7.87
C ASP A 134 14.40 11.98 -7.60
N VAL A 135 14.96 13.19 -7.50
CA VAL A 135 14.22 14.39 -7.10
C VAL A 135 13.12 14.73 -8.09
N GLU A 136 13.36 14.58 -9.40
CA GLU A 136 12.35 14.87 -10.42
C GLU A 136 11.18 13.88 -10.35
N ARG A 137 11.47 12.59 -10.14
CA ARG A 137 10.42 11.58 -9.91
C ARG A 137 9.61 11.86 -8.65
N LEU A 138 10.25 12.32 -7.57
CA LEU A 138 9.54 12.69 -6.35
C LEU A 138 8.66 13.93 -6.55
N ARG A 139 9.17 14.98 -7.21
CA ARG A 139 8.37 16.18 -7.54
C ARG A 139 7.16 15.82 -8.41
N TRP A 140 7.38 14.99 -9.44
CA TRP A 140 6.30 14.48 -10.28
C TRP A 140 5.26 13.69 -9.47
N GLY A 141 5.70 12.83 -8.57
CA GLY A 141 4.82 12.04 -7.69
C GLY A 141 3.98 12.93 -6.78
N ILE A 142 4.61 13.93 -6.15
CA ILE A 142 3.93 14.92 -5.29
C ILE A 142 2.89 15.70 -6.10
N GLY A 143 3.26 16.23 -7.27
CA GLY A 143 2.33 16.96 -8.14
C GLY A 143 1.14 16.11 -8.58
N THR A 144 1.38 14.84 -8.89
CA THR A 144 0.31 13.88 -9.23
C THR A 144 -0.65 13.65 -8.05
N ALA A 145 -0.12 13.53 -6.83
CA ALA A 145 -0.93 13.36 -5.63
C ALA A 145 -1.77 14.62 -5.34
N GLU A 146 -1.17 15.81 -5.46
CA GLU A 146 -1.87 17.07 -5.25
C GLU A 146 -3.00 17.30 -6.26
N ALA A 147 -2.76 17.02 -7.54
CA ALA A 147 -3.79 17.11 -8.56
C ALA A 147 -4.98 16.21 -8.21
N ALA A 148 -4.71 14.94 -7.90
CA ALA A 148 -5.76 13.99 -7.55
C ALA A 148 -6.52 14.34 -6.25
N ALA A 149 -5.83 14.92 -5.26
CA ALA A 149 -6.45 15.40 -4.03
C ALA A 149 -7.34 16.63 -4.27
N ARG A 150 -6.89 17.58 -5.12
CA ARG A 150 -7.71 18.74 -5.54
C ARG A 150 -8.94 18.31 -6.32
N ASP A 151 -8.81 17.38 -7.25
CA ASP A 151 -9.93 16.84 -8.03
C ASP A 151 -10.97 16.14 -7.15
N ALA A 152 -10.55 15.61 -6.00
CA ALA A 152 -11.44 15.01 -4.99
C ALA A 152 -11.85 15.98 -3.87
N ASN A 153 -11.57 17.29 -4.04
CA ASN A 153 -11.92 18.36 -3.10
C ASN A 153 -11.41 18.12 -1.66
N ARG A 154 -10.21 17.53 -1.53
CA ARG A 154 -9.55 17.31 -0.23
C ARG A 154 -8.68 18.48 0.17
N ASP A 155 -8.61 18.75 1.47
CA ASP A 155 -7.59 19.64 2.01
C ASP A 155 -6.20 18.99 1.92
N LEU A 156 -5.26 19.70 1.28
CA LEU A 156 -3.89 19.26 1.12
C LEU A 156 -3.09 19.28 2.42
N SER A 157 -3.56 20.00 3.45
CA SER A 157 -2.98 20.02 4.79
C SER A 157 -3.16 18.68 5.51
N GLU A 158 -4.21 17.94 5.18
CA GLU A 158 -4.52 16.62 5.74
C GLU A 158 -3.73 15.48 5.08
N LEU A 159 -3.02 15.76 3.97
CA LEU A 159 -2.26 14.77 3.23
C LEU A 159 -0.78 14.82 3.61
N TRP A 160 -0.34 13.87 4.45
CA TRP A 160 1.08 13.72 4.79
C TRP A 160 1.83 12.98 3.68
N ARG A 161 2.98 13.52 3.28
CA ARG A 161 3.76 13.02 2.14
C ARG A 161 5.08 12.45 2.66
N SER A 162 5.36 11.18 2.37
CA SER A 162 6.62 10.54 2.71
C SER A 162 7.26 9.95 1.46
N ALA A 163 8.59 9.96 1.39
CA ALA A 163 9.35 9.30 0.32
C ALA A 163 10.03 8.07 0.90
N HIS A 164 9.93 6.93 0.21
CA HIS A 164 10.67 5.74 0.59
C HIS A 164 11.95 5.64 -0.24
N THR A 165 13.09 5.75 0.43
CA THR A 165 14.40 5.50 -0.17
C THR A 165 14.97 4.23 0.42
N SER A 166 15.16 3.19 -0.41
CA SER A 166 15.97 2.04 0.00
C SER A 166 17.43 2.49 0.08
N THR A 167 17.90 2.80 1.29
CA THR A 167 19.31 3.07 1.52
C THR A 167 20.09 1.75 1.44
N LEU A 168 20.57 1.39 0.26
CA LEU A 168 21.59 0.36 0.10
C LEU A 168 22.94 0.96 0.49
N PHE A 169 23.43 0.63 1.69
CA PHE A 169 24.84 0.83 2.03
C PHE A 169 25.65 -0.24 1.29
N ALA A 170 26.01 0.02 0.03
CA ALA A 170 27.05 -0.76 -0.61
C ALA A 170 28.38 -0.38 0.04
N ILE A 171 28.86 -1.19 1.00
CA ILE A 171 30.28 -1.15 1.39
C ILE A 171 31.05 -1.66 0.18
N GLN A 172 31.38 -0.76 -0.72
CA GLN A 172 32.18 -1.06 -1.90
C GLN A 172 33.65 -1.07 -1.49
N THR A 173 34.06 -2.11 -0.75
CA THR A 173 35.48 -2.36 -0.49
C THR A 173 36.14 -2.82 -1.80
N LEU A 174 36.92 -1.93 -2.40
CA LEU A 174 38.17 -2.24 -3.12
C LEU A 174 38.11 -3.32 -4.22
N LYS A 175 37.29 -3.16 -5.27
CA LYS A 175 37.48 -3.91 -6.55
C LYS A 175 37.75 -3.04 -7.78
N GLN A 176 37.77 -1.71 -7.63
CA GLN A 176 38.05 -0.76 -8.71
C GLN A 176 39.51 -0.30 -8.82
N ARG A 177 40.44 -0.79 -7.98
CA ARG A 177 41.88 -0.45 -8.06
C ARG A 177 42.76 -1.50 -8.75
N ARG A 178 42.21 -2.59 -9.29
CA ARG A 178 43.00 -3.67 -9.92
C ARG A 178 42.95 -3.69 -11.46
N ASN A 179 42.16 -2.82 -12.10
CA ASN A 179 42.05 -2.75 -13.56
C ASN A 179 42.78 -1.56 -14.22
N SER A 180 43.51 -0.74 -13.45
CA SER A 180 44.23 0.42 -13.98
C SER A 180 45.75 0.29 -13.89
N ARG A 181 46.29 -0.93 -13.72
CA ARG A 181 47.75 -1.21 -13.71
C ARG A 181 48.06 -2.57 -14.33
N GLY A 182 47.77 -2.72 -15.62
CA GLY A 182 48.12 -3.97 -16.31
C GLY A 182 47.79 -4.00 -17.80
N GLU A 183 48.04 -2.93 -18.53
CA GLU A 183 48.18 -3.01 -20.00
C GLU A 183 49.41 -2.21 -20.40
N GLU A 184 50.56 -2.88 -20.45
CA GLU A 184 51.65 -2.55 -21.38
C GLU A 184 52.36 -3.83 -21.83
N GLN A 185 52.28 -4.06 -23.15
CA GLN A 185 53.27 -4.66 -24.05
C GLN A 185 53.60 -6.17 -23.98
N HIS A 186 53.05 -6.94 -24.94
CA HIS A 186 53.81 -7.80 -25.89
C HIS A 186 52.81 -8.43 -26.90
N SER A 187 52.85 -8.07 -28.19
CA SER A 187 53.72 -8.61 -29.25
C SER A 187 53.20 -9.93 -29.88
N LEU A 188 52.66 -9.76 -31.10
CA LEU A 188 52.86 -10.57 -32.32
C LEU A 188 52.35 -12.03 -32.42
N ARG A 189 51.73 -12.29 -33.61
CA ARG A 189 51.60 -13.57 -34.38
C ARG A 189 50.50 -14.55 -33.89
N ASP A 190 49.74 -15.27 -34.71
CA ASP A 190 49.72 -15.54 -36.16
C ASP A 190 48.32 -16.08 -36.56
N PHE A 191 48.06 -16.07 -37.87
CA PHE A 191 47.00 -16.73 -38.62
C PHE A 191 46.61 -18.16 -38.18
N GLN A 192 45.30 -18.44 -38.02
CA GLN A 192 44.42 -19.20 -38.94
C GLN A 192 43.02 -19.38 -38.33
#